data_AF-A0A1C4GHA7-F1
#
_entry.id   AF-A0A1C4GHA7-F1
#
_cell.length_a   1.000
_cell.length_b   1.000
_cell.length_c   1.000
_cell.angle_alpha   90.00
_cell.angle_beta   90.00
_cell.angle_gamma   90.00
#
_symmetry.space_group_name_H-M   'P 1'
#
loop_
_entity.id
_entity.type
_entity.pdbx_description
1 polymer ?
#
loop_
_entity_poly.entity_id
_entity_poly.type
_entity_poly.pdbx_seq_one_letter_code
_entity_poly.pdbx_strand_id
1 'polypeptide(L)'
;MNDTKKLFIGATFGLFLGDIVVHSMNPAIPILPLVVSNVLAIVFLMVYSYYKKRKYKKEELPDIDERVNENIKKYVNVSFVFAFLLLIVYIVASKAIGRAVIPVQEIFMICSSLFAGSLIIGVMIGKRA
;
A
#
# COMPACT_ATOMS: atom_id res chain seq x y z
N MET A 1 -17.74 8.21 10.01
CA MET A 1 -18.52 7.23 9.19
C MET A 1 -18.17 7.29 7.69
N ASN A 2 -17.81 8.46 7.16
CA ASN A 2 -17.45 8.65 5.75
C ASN A 2 -16.10 7.97 5.37
N ASP A 3 -15.12 7.98 6.27
CA ASP A 3 -13.79 7.43 5.99
C ASP A 3 -13.76 5.90 5.89
N THR A 4 -14.60 5.22 6.66
CA THR A 4 -14.74 3.76 6.57
C THR A 4 -15.25 3.35 5.18
N LYS A 5 -16.24 4.06 4.63
CA LYS A 5 -16.75 3.82 3.28
C LYS A 5 -15.66 4.03 2.22
N LYS A 6 -14.90 5.13 2.31
CA LYS A 6 -13.78 5.40 1.40
C LYS A 6 -12.72 4.29 1.45
N LEU A 7 -12.41 3.79 2.66
CA LEU A 7 -11.45 2.72 2.87
C LEU A 7 -11.90 1.39 2.25
N PHE A 8 -13.18 1.02 2.40
CA PHE A 8 -13.76 -0.15 1.73
C PHE A 8 -13.74 -0.03 0.21
N ILE A 9 -14.12 1.14 -0.32
CA ILE A 9 -14.11 1.38 -1.78
C ILE A 9 -12.68 1.28 -2.31
N GLY A 10 -11.72 1.94 -1.66
CA GLY A 10 -10.31 1.88 -2.04
C GLY A 10 -9.73 0.47 -1.97
N ALA A 11 -10.00 -0.28 -0.89
CA ALA A 11 -9.55 -1.66 -0.74
C ALA A 11 -10.14 -2.59 -1.82
N THR A 12 -11.43 -2.45 -2.11
CA THR A 12 -12.11 -3.26 -3.13
C THR A 12 -11.52 -3.00 -4.51
N PHE A 13 -11.43 -1.73 -4.91
CA PHE A 13 -10.82 -1.37 -6.20
C PHE A 13 -9.35 -1.79 -6.30
N GLY A 14 -8.58 -1.60 -5.24
CA GLY A 14 -7.17 -1.99 -5.20
C GLY A 14 -6.95 -3.49 -5.38
N LEU A 15 -7.76 -4.32 -4.70
CA LEU A 15 -7.68 -5.78 -4.80
C LEU A 15 -8.05 -6.27 -6.21
N PHE A 16 -9.16 -5.79 -6.79
CA PHE A 16 -9.57 -6.19 -8.13
C PHE A 16 -8.63 -5.67 -9.24
N LEU A 17 -8.11 -4.44 -9.12
CA LEU A 17 -7.10 -3.92 -10.06
C LEU A 17 -5.80 -4.71 -9.96
N GLY A 18 -5.38 -5.10 -8.74
CA GLY A 18 -4.22 -5.95 -8.52
C GLY A 18 -4.34 -7.28 -9.24
N ASP A 19 -5.48 -7.95 -9.12
CA ASP A 19 -5.75 -9.23 -9.78
C ASP A 19 -5.69 -9.12 -11.31
N ILE A 20 -6.26 -8.05 -11.89
CA ILE A 20 -6.20 -7.80 -13.34
C ILE A 20 -4.75 -7.65 -13.80
N VAL A 21 -3.93 -6.89 -13.06
CA VAL A 21 -2.52 -6.71 -13.38
C VAL A 21 -1.77 -8.05 -13.27
N VAL A 22 -1.95 -8.79 -12.18
CA VAL A 22 -1.30 -10.09 -11.96
C VAL A 22 -1.66 -11.09 -13.05
N HIS A 23 -2.94 -11.17 -13.41
CA HIS A 23 -3.40 -12.08 -14.46
C HIS A 23 -2.96 -11.64 -15.87
N SER A 24 -2.80 -10.33 -16.12
CA SER A 24 -2.23 -9.79 -17.37
C SER A 24 -0.75 -10.12 -17.52
N MET A 25 -0.01 -10.20 -16.42
CA MET A 25 1.41 -10.57 -16.41
C MET A 25 1.62 -12.07 -16.56
N ASN A 26 0.75 -12.89 -15.99
CA ASN A 26 0.81 -14.34 -16.11
C ASN A 26 -0.60 -14.96 -16.13
N PRO A 27 -1.15 -15.28 -17.31
CA PRO A 27 -2.49 -15.83 -17.44
C PRO A 27 -2.63 -17.26 -16.88
N ALA A 28 -1.52 -17.93 -16.56
CA ALA A 28 -1.55 -19.24 -15.90
C ALA A 28 -1.96 -19.17 -14.41
N ILE A 29 -2.01 -17.96 -13.83
CA ILE A 29 -2.43 -17.78 -12.43
C ILE A 29 -3.95 -17.99 -12.34
N PRO A 30 -4.41 -18.96 -11.52
CA PRO A 30 -5.83 -19.26 -11.41
C PRO A 30 -6.59 -18.09 -10.77
N ILE A 31 -7.68 -17.67 -11.41
CA ILE A 31 -8.51 -16.54 -10.98
C ILE A 31 -9.29 -16.87 -9.69
N LEU A 32 -9.69 -18.14 -9.51
CA LEU A 32 -10.54 -18.55 -8.39
C LEU A 32 -9.88 -18.32 -7.01
N PRO A 33 -8.61 -18.72 -6.76
CA PRO A 33 -7.92 -18.40 -5.52
C PRO A 33 -7.73 -16.90 -5.25
N LEU A 34 -7.52 -16.09 -6.30
CA LEU A 34 -7.38 -14.63 -6.19
C LEU A 34 -8.68 -14.01 -5.67
N VAL A 35 -9.82 -14.36 -6.28
CA VAL A 35 -11.13 -13.87 -5.87
C VAL A 35 -11.47 -14.30 -4.43
N VAL A 36 -11.18 -15.55 -4.06
CA VAL A 36 -11.42 -16.05 -2.70
C VAL A 36 -10.56 -15.28 -1.68
N SER A 37 -9.29 -15.04 -1.99
CA SER A 37 -8.39 -14.23 -1.16
C SER A 37 -8.93 -12.81 -0.95
N ASN A 38 -9.44 -12.17 -2.01
CA ASN A 38 -10.02 -10.83 -1.93
C ASN A 38 -11.26 -10.76 -1.06
N VAL A 39 -12.18 -11.74 -1.19
CA VAL A 39 -13.36 -11.83 -0.31
C VAL A 39 -12.92 -11.96 1.14
N LEU A 40 -11.93 -12.81 1.41
CA LEU A 40 -11.38 -12.99 2.76
C LEU A 40 -10.80 -11.68 3.31
N ALA A 41 -10.03 -10.94 2.50
CA ALA A 41 -9.44 -9.66 2.88
C ALA A 41 -10.51 -8.62 3.23
N ILE A 42 -11.60 -8.55 2.47
CA ILE A 42 -12.71 -7.63 2.74
C ILE A 42 -13.44 -8.00 4.05
N VAL A 43 -13.67 -9.29 4.29
CA VAL A 43 -14.26 -9.76 5.56
C VAL A 43 -13.37 -9.41 6.75
N PHE A 44 -12.06 -9.64 6.65
CA PHE A 44 -11.11 -9.24 7.68
C PHE A 44 -11.11 -7.74 7.94
N LEU A 45 -11.17 -6.93 6.87
CA LEU A 45 -11.27 -5.47 6.97
C LEU A 45 -12.54 -5.04 7.73
N MET A 46 -13.66 -5.74 7.50
CA MET A 46 -14.93 -5.49 8.17
C MET A 46 -14.88 -5.83 9.65
N VAL A 47 -14.36 -7.01 9.99
CA VAL A 47 -14.16 -7.45 11.38
C VAL A 47 -13.22 -6.48 12.11
N TYR A 48 -12.10 -6.10 11.49
CA TYR A 48 -11.16 -5.15 12.04
C TYR A 48 -11.81 -3.78 12.29
N SER A 49 -12.53 -3.23 11.31
CA SER A 49 -13.19 -1.94 11.44
C SER A 49 -14.27 -1.95 12.53
N TYR A 50 -15.03 -3.03 12.62
CA TYR A 50 -16.03 -3.21 13.67
C TYR A 50 -15.39 -3.27 15.06
N TYR A 51 -14.34 -4.08 15.23
CA TYR A 51 -13.63 -4.20 16.50
C TYR A 51 -13.00 -2.88 16.92
N LYS A 52 -12.36 -2.19 15.97
CA LYS A 52 -11.77 -0.86 16.16
C LYS A 52 -12.84 0.10 16.67
N LYS A 53 -13.94 0.31 15.92
CA LYS A 53 -15.04 1.20 16.34
C LYS A 53 -15.57 0.88 17.73
N ARG A 54 -15.73 -0.40 18.05
CA ARG A 54 -16.20 -0.84 19.38
C ARG A 54 -15.24 -0.43 20.49
N LYS A 55 -13.93 -0.50 20.25
CA LYS A 55 -12.90 -0.09 21.21
C LYS A 55 -12.88 1.43 21.42
N TYR A 56 -12.87 2.23 20.34
CA TYR A 56 -12.87 3.69 20.44
C TYR A 56 -14.13 4.24 21.14
N LYS A 57 -15.30 3.64 20.88
CA LYS A 57 -16.56 4.04 21.53
C LYS A 57 -16.58 3.73 23.04
N LYS A 58 -15.77 2.77 23.50
CA LYS A 58 -15.62 2.44 24.93
C LYS A 58 -14.60 3.31 25.65
N GLU A 59 -13.57 3.78 24.94
CA GLU A 59 -12.44 4.51 25.53
C GLU A 59 -12.57 6.05 25.39
N GLU A 60 -13.67 6.57 24.81
CA GLU A 60 -13.91 8.00 24.51
C GLU A 60 -12.74 8.71 23.79
N LEU A 61 -11.88 7.95 23.12
CA LEU A 61 -10.74 8.48 22.41
C LEU A 61 -11.19 9.18 21.13
N PRO A 62 -10.60 10.33 20.76
CA PRO A 62 -10.85 10.95 19.46
C PRO A 62 -10.55 9.95 18.34
N ASP A 63 -11.45 9.88 17.34
CA ASP A 63 -11.41 8.88 16.25
C ASP A 63 -10.11 8.99 15.41
N ILE A 64 -9.51 10.19 15.38
CA ILE A 64 -8.23 10.50 14.72
C ILE A 64 -7.55 11.63 15.52
N ASP A 65 -6.30 11.41 15.97
CA ASP A 65 -5.47 12.48 16.51
C ASP A 65 -4.89 13.29 15.34
N GLU A 66 -5.33 14.55 15.18
CA GLU A 66 -4.91 15.42 14.06
C GLU A 66 -3.38 15.59 14.01
N ARG A 67 -2.71 15.62 15.16
CA ARG A 67 -1.25 15.73 15.25
C ARG A 67 -0.55 14.53 14.63
N VAL A 68 -1.07 13.33 14.91
CA VAL A 68 -0.54 12.09 14.36
C VAL A 68 -0.80 12.02 12.85
N ASN A 69 -1.96 12.52 12.38
CA ASN A 69 -2.27 12.56 10.96
C ASN A 69 -1.34 13.50 10.18
N GLU A 70 -1.03 14.68 10.71
CA GLU A 70 -0.06 15.59 10.10
C GLU A 70 1.36 15.00 10.08
N ASN A 71 1.77 14.36 11.18
CA ASN A 71 3.05 13.64 11.24
C ASN A 71 3.10 12.54 10.18
N ILE A 72 2.09 11.66 10.11
CA ILE A 72 2.00 10.60 9.08
C ILE A 72 2.11 11.20 7.68
N LYS A 73 1.37 12.27 7.36
CA LYS A 73 1.47 12.92 6.04
C LYS A 73 2.89 13.40 5.74
N LYS A 74 3.54 14.07 6.70
CA LYS A 74 4.91 14.56 6.55
C LYS A 74 5.90 13.41 6.32
N TYR A 75 5.86 12.37 7.15
CA TYR A 75 6.78 11.23 7.06
C TYR A 75 6.53 10.36 5.83
N VAL A 76 5.28 10.18 5.39
CA VAL A 76 4.96 9.52 4.11
C VAL A 76 5.56 10.31 2.96
N ASN A 77 5.44 11.64 2.95
CA ASN A 77 5.98 12.46 1.87
C ASN A 77 7.52 12.38 1.82
N VAL A 78 8.19 12.44 2.98
CA VAL A 78 9.65 12.25 3.07
C VAL A 78 10.07 10.86 2.59
N SER A 79 9.34 9.81 3.01
CA SER A 79 9.63 8.44 2.58
C SER A 79 9.44 8.25 1.08
N PHE A 80 8.48 8.96 0.48
CA PHE A 80 8.25 8.96 -0.96
C PHE A 80 9.41 9.56 -1.75
N VAL A 81 9.92 10.72 -1.30
CA VAL A 81 11.09 11.36 -1.90
C VAL A 81 12.31 10.44 -1.79
N PHE A 82 12.49 9.79 -0.65
CA PHE A 82 13.57 8.82 -0.46
C PHE A 82 13.45 7.60 -1.38
N ALA A 83 12.24 7.05 -1.54
CA ALA A 83 11.99 5.95 -2.47
C ALA A 83 12.28 6.34 -3.93
N PHE A 84 11.97 7.58 -4.31
CA PHE A 84 12.30 8.10 -5.64
C PHE A 84 13.83 8.22 -5.86
N LEU A 85 14.58 8.66 -4.84
CA LEU A 85 16.03 8.68 -4.89
C LEU A 85 16.62 7.27 -5.06
N LEU A 86 16.09 6.27 -4.35
CA LEU A 86 16.51 4.87 -4.50
C LEU A 86 16.23 4.34 -5.92
N LEU A 87 15.11 4.73 -6.53
CA LEU A 87 14.80 4.37 -7.91
C LEU A 87 15.84 4.95 -8.89
N ILE A 88 16.23 6.21 -8.72
CA ILE A 88 17.29 6.84 -9.52
C ILE A 88 18.61 6.08 -9.36
N VAL A 89 19.00 5.77 -8.12
CA VAL A 89 20.22 5.00 -7.82
C VAL A 89 20.18 3.63 -8.51
N TYR A 90 19.05 2.93 -8.46
CA TYR A 90 18.89 1.65 -9.14
C TYR A 90 19.08 1.75 -10.66
N ILE A 91 18.51 2.78 -11.31
CA ILE A 91 18.66 3.01 -12.74
C ILE A 91 20.12 3.29 -13.11
N VAL A 92 20.79 4.16 -12.33
CA VAL A 92 22.20 4.50 -12.55
C VAL A 92 23.10 3.29 -12.35
N ALA A 93 22.90 2.52 -11.28
CA ALA A 93 23.65 1.30 -11.00
C ALA A 93 23.44 0.24 -12.09
N SER A 94 22.20 0.07 -12.56
CA SER A 94 21.88 -0.87 -13.65
C SER A 94 22.63 -0.52 -14.94
N LYS A 95 22.74 0.78 -15.25
CA LYS A 95 23.52 1.27 -16.39
C LYS A 95 25.03 1.06 -16.19
N ALA A 96 25.54 1.27 -14.97
CA ALA A 96 26.95 1.06 -14.64
C ALA A 96 27.37 -0.42 -14.72
N ILE A 97 26.46 -1.35 -14.42
CA ILE A 97 26.66 -2.81 -14.56
C ILE A 97 26.60 -3.26 -16.03
N GLY A 98 26.34 -2.34 -16.97
CA GLY A 98 26.32 -2.62 -18.41
C GLY A 98 25.00 -3.17 -18.92
N ARG A 99 23.89 -3.05 -18.16
CA ARG A 99 22.56 -3.39 -18.69
C ARG A 99 22.14 -2.33 -19.70
N ALA A 100 22.01 -2.74 -20.96
CA ALA A 100 21.58 -1.85 -22.06
C ALA A 100 20.11 -1.43 -21.95
N VAL A 101 19.25 -2.32 -21.46
CA VAL A 101 17.82 -2.10 -21.24
C VAL A 101 17.37 -2.80 -19.95
N ILE A 102 16.43 -2.18 -19.25
CA ILE A 102 15.79 -2.76 -18.06
C ILE A 102 14.39 -3.22 -18.47
N PRO A 103 14.03 -4.50 -18.29
CA PRO A 103 12.70 -5.01 -18.62
C PRO A 103 11.60 -4.25 -17.88
N VAL A 104 10.49 -3.96 -18.57
CA VAL A 104 9.35 -3.22 -17.99
C VAL A 104 8.79 -3.94 -16.76
N GLN A 105 8.79 -5.27 -16.76
CA GLN A 105 8.34 -6.10 -15.63
C GLN A 105 9.21 -5.86 -14.39
N GLU A 106 10.54 -5.77 -14.53
CA GLU A 106 11.46 -5.49 -13.42
C GLU A 106 11.23 -4.08 -12.86
N ILE A 107 11.12 -3.07 -13.73
CA ILE A 107 10.85 -1.69 -13.31
C ILE A 107 9.53 -1.63 -12.55
N PHE A 108 8.49 -2.29 -13.05
CA PHE A 108 7.17 -2.31 -12.41
C PHE A 108 7.22 -2.94 -11.02
N MET A 109 7.93 -4.07 -10.86
CA MET A 109 8.11 -4.71 -9.56
C MET A 109 8.88 -3.82 -8.57
N ILE A 110 9.94 -3.16 -9.02
CA ILE A 110 10.77 -2.29 -8.18
C ILE A 110 10.01 -1.02 -7.78
N CYS A 111 9.31 -0.39 -8.72
CA CYS A 111 8.48 0.77 -8.41
C CYS A 111 7.37 0.41 -7.42
N SER A 112 6.70 -0.74 -7.61
CA SER A 112 5.64 -1.20 -6.71
C SER A 112 6.17 -1.49 -5.30
N SER A 113 7.34 -2.11 -5.18
CA SER A 113 7.96 -2.41 -3.89
C SER A 113 8.45 -1.16 -3.16
N LEU A 114 9.08 -0.22 -3.87
CA LEU A 114 9.50 1.08 -3.33
C LEU A 114 8.30 1.91 -2.87
N PHE A 115 7.24 1.95 -3.66
CA PHE A 115 6.00 2.63 -3.31
C PHE A 115 5.37 2.02 -2.05
N ALA A 116 5.15 0.71 -2.02
CA ALA A 116 4.59 0.02 -0.86
C ALA A 116 5.45 0.20 0.39
N GLY A 117 6.78 0.06 0.25
CA GLY A 117 7.73 0.29 1.33
C GLY A 117 7.66 1.71 1.89
N SER A 118 7.52 2.72 1.01
CA SER A 118 7.42 4.12 1.44
C SER A 118 6.18 4.40 2.28
N LEU A 119 5.04 3.79 1.93
CA LEU A 119 3.80 3.92 2.69
C LEU A 119 3.92 3.23 4.06
N ILE A 120 4.49 2.03 4.10
CA ILE A 120 4.65 1.27 5.35
C ILE A 120 5.57 2.03 6.31
N ILE A 121 6.76 2.43 5.85
CA ILE A 121 7.75 3.12 6.68
C ILE A 121 7.21 4.49 7.12
N GLY A 122 6.64 5.27 6.20
CA GLY A 122 6.08 6.58 6.49
C GLY A 122 4.97 6.53 7.55
N VAL A 123 4.05 5.57 7.46
CA VAL A 123 2.98 5.38 8.45
C VAL A 123 3.52 4.87 9.78
N MET A 124 4.47 3.94 9.79
CA MET A 124 5.04 3.39 11.02
C MET A 124 5.78 4.45 11.84
N ILE A 125 6.60 5.28 11.18
CA ILE A 125 7.35 6.35 11.84
C ILE A 125 6.41 7.48 12.25
N GLY A 126 5.52 7.93 11.36
CA GLY A 126 4.60 9.03 11.67
C GLY A 126 3.59 8.72 12.76
N LYS A 127 3.27 7.44 13.01
CA LYS A 127 2.42 7.02 14.13
C LYS A 127 3.14 7.04 15.48
N ARG A 128 4.48 6.96 15.49
CA ARG A 128 5.32 6.93 16.71
C ARG A 128 5.88 8.30 17.09
N ALA A 129 5.82 9.28 16.18
CA ALA A 129 6.29 10.65 16.36
C ALA A 129 5.17 11.56 16.85
#